data_AF-A0A1W9LZV8-F1
#
_entry.id   AF-A0A1W9LZV8-F1
#
_cell.length_a   1.000
_cell.length_b   1.000
_cell.length_c   1.000
_cell.angle_alpha   90.00
_cell.angle_beta   90.00
_cell.angle_gamma   90.00
#
_symmetry.space_group_name_H-M   'P 1'
#
loop_
_entity.id
_entity.type
_entity.pdbx_description
1 polymer ?
#
loop_
_entity_poly.entity_id
_entity_poly.type
_entity_poly.pdbx_seq_one_letter_code
_entity_poly.pdbx_strand_id
1 'polypeptide(L)'
;FNWPNRVWSVGPSISWTVFDGGALRAGVEKQQALLDEAVLTYEQTVLTALHEVENSLVAAAREEERGRELARALAANEKALELATRLYREGQVDYLSVLDAQRSLHASEDALAQSRHNHAIQLIALFKALGGGWQEEL
;
A
#
# COMPACT_ATOMS: atom_id res chain seq x y z
N PHE A 1 -66.47 -16.52 -42.91
CA PHE A 1 -65.51 -17.61 -42.69
C PHE A 1 -64.11 -17.09 -42.96
N ASN A 2 -63.34 -16.73 -41.93
CA ASN A 2 -61.91 -16.47 -42.08
C ASN A 2 -61.23 -16.99 -40.81
N TRP A 3 -60.49 -18.09 -40.94
CA TRP A 3 -59.70 -18.67 -39.86
C TRP A 3 -58.22 -18.34 -40.14
N PRO A 4 -57.45 -17.83 -39.16
CA PRO A 4 -56.06 -17.48 -39.41
C PRO A 4 -55.24 -18.74 -39.66
N ASN A 5 -54.54 -18.79 -40.80
CA ASN A 5 -53.63 -19.88 -41.13
C ASN A 5 -52.38 -19.77 -40.23
N ARG A 6 -52.20 -20.73 -39.32
CA ARG A 6 -51.10 -20.75 -38.35
C ARG A 6 -49.97 -21.63 -38.88
N VAL A 7 -48.93 -20.98 -39.41
CA VAL A 7 -47.71 -21.64 -39.89
C VAL A 7 -46.62 -21.53 -38.83
N TRP A 8 -46.08 -22.67 -38.41
CA TRP A 8 -44.91 -22.76 -37.53
C TRP A 8 -43.91 -23.74 -38.16
N SER A 9 -42.62 -23.46 -38.03
CA SER A 9 -41.56 -24.37 -38.46
C SER A 9 -40.57 -24.55 -37.32
N VAL A 10 -40.28 -25.81 -37.00
CA VAL A 10 -39.18 -26.17 -36.10
C VAL A 10 -38.32 -27.19 -36.83
N GLY A 11 -37.02 -26.94 -36.90
CA GLY A 11 -36.06 -27.82 -37.57
C GLY A 11 -34.64 -27.39 -37.25
N PRO A 12 -33.69 -28.33 -37.14
CA PRO A 12 -32.29 -27.99 -36.90
C PRO A 12 -31.68 -27.31 -38.13
N SER A 13 -30.86 -26.29 -37.91
CA SER A 13 -29.98 -25.72 -38.94
C SER A 13 -28.52 -26.10 -38.64
N ILE A 14 -27.78 -26.45 -39.69
CA ILE A 14 -26.33 -26.73 -39.61
C ILE A 14 -25.65 -25.74 -40.55
N SER A 15 -24.66 -25.02 -40.05
CA SER A 15 -23.84 -24.09 -40.82
C SER A 15 -22.38 -24.52 -40.74
N TRP A 16 -21.71 -24.59 -41.90
CA TRP A 16 -20.29 -24.90 -42.00
C TRP A 16 -19.64 -23.90 -42.97
N THR A 17 -18.62 -23.18 -42.50
CA THR A 17 -17.87 -22.23 -43.34
C THR A 17 -16.73 -22.96 -44.05
N VAL A 18 -16.77 -23.05 -45.39
CA VAL A 18 -15.77 -23.78 -46.19
C VAL A 18 -14.57 -22.88 -46.54
N PHE A 19 -14.78 -21.57 -46.67
CA PHE A 19 -13.73 -20.58 -46.93
C PHE A 19 -14.11 -19.24 -46.29
N ASP A 20 -13.26 -18.70 -45.43
CA ASP A 20 -13.49 -17.46 -44.67
C ASP A 20 -12.33 -16.47 -44.75
N GLY A 21 -11.34 -16.73 -45.62
CA GLY A 21 -10.14 -15.89 -45.75
C GLY A 21 -9.28 -15.82 -44.49
N GLY A 22 -9.42 -16.75 -43.54
CA GLY A 22 -8.70 -16.75 -42.27
C GLY A 22 -9.40 -16.01 -41.13
N ALA A 23 -10.63 -15.50 -41.32
CA ALA A 23 -11.36 -14.76 -40.30
C ALA A 23 -11.63 -15.56 -39.02
N LEU A 24 -11.96 -16.86 -39.12
CA LEU A 24 -12.12 -17.73 -37.95
C LEU A 24 -10.80 -17.87 -37.18
N ARG A 25 -9.69 -18.05 -37.91
CA ARG A 25 -8.36 -18.16 -37.28
C ARG A 25 -7.96 -16.86 -36.58
N ALA A 26 -8.17 -15.71 -37.23
CA ALA A 26 -7.93 -14.40 -36.62
C ALA A 26 -8.84 -14.15 -35.39
N GLY A 27 -10.08 -14.65 -35.44
CA GLY A 27 -11.00 -14.63 -34.31
C GLY A 27 -10.49 -15.44 -33.11
N VAL A 28 -10.01 -16.67 -33.36
CA VAL A 28 -9.39 -17.52 -32.33
C VAL A 28 -8.12 -16.89 -31.78
N GLU A 29 -7.25 -16.35 -32.65
CA GLU A 29 -6.02 -15.66 -32.24
C GLU A 29 -6.29 -14.44 -31.37
N LYS A 30 -7.32 -13.65 -31.71
CA LYS A 30 -7.78 -12.53 -30.87
C LYS A 30 -8.25 -13.02 -29.49
N GLN A 31 -9.05 -14.08 -29.43
CA GLN A 31 -9.51 -14.62 -28.14
C GLN A 31 -8.34 -15.16 -27.31
N GLN A 32 -7.36 -15.80 -27.94
CA GLN A 32 -6.15 -16.25 -27.26
C GLN A 32 -5.35 -15.07 -26.70
N ALA A 33 -5.16 -14.01 -27.49
CA ALA A 33 -4.45 -12.81 -27.02
C ALA A 33 -5.15 -12.14 -25.83
N LEU A 34 -6.49 -12.10 -25.81
CA LEU A 34 -7.27 -11.57 -24.68
C LEU A 34 -7.13 -12.46 -23.43
N LEU A 35 -7.05 -13.77 -23.60
CA LEU A 35 -6.79 -14.69 -22.49
C LEU A 35 -5.38 -14.46 -21.92
N ASP A 36 -4.37 -14.35 -22.78
CA ASP A 36 -2.99 -14.11 -22.37
C ASP A 36 -2.88 -12.76 -21.64
N GLU A 37 -3.56 -11.72 -22.12
CA GLU A 37 -3.66 -10.41 -21.45
C GLU A 37 -4.30 -10.52 -20.06
N ALA A 38 -5.38 -11.31 -19.92
CA ALA A 38 -6.04 -11.50 -18.64
C ALA A 38 -5.14 -12.24 -17.63
N VAL A 39 -4.39 -13.25 -18.09
CA VAL A 39 -3.40 -13.96 -17.24
C VAL A 39 -2.30 -13.01 -16.78
N LEU A 40 -1.73 -12.23 -17.69
CA LEU A 40 -0.68 -11.25 -17.35
C LEU A 40 -1.19 -10.19 -16.37
N THR A 41 -2.43 -9.72 -16.56
CA THR A 41 -3.07 -8.76 -15.65
C THR A 41 -3.25 -9.35 -14.25
N TYR A 42 -3.66 -10.62 -14.17
CA TYR A 42 -3.76 -11.34 -12.91
C TYR A 42 -2.41 -11.47 -12.22
N GLU A 43 -1.38 -11.94 -12.93
CA GLU A 43 -0.01 -12.06 -12.40
C GLU A 43 0.52 -10.72 -11.90
N GLN A 44 0.34 -9.65 -12.67
CA GLN A 44 0.74 -8.30 -12.29
C GLN A 44 0.03 -7.83 -11.02
N THR A 45 -1.27 -8.12 -10.89
CA THR A 45 -2.06 -7.76 -9.71
C THR A 45 -1.54 -8.46 -8.46
N VAL A 46 -1.25 -9.76 -8.55
CA VAL A 46 -0.69 -10.55 -7.45
C VAL A 46 0.69 -10.04 -7.05
N LEU A 47 1.58 -9.79 -8.01
CA LEU A 47 2.92 -9.26 -7.73
C LEU A 47 2.86 -7.86 -7.10
N THR A 48 1.96 -7.01 -7.57
CA THR A 48 1.75 -5.68 -6.99
C THR A 48 1.27 -5.77 -5.54
N ALA A 49 0.30 -6.64 -5.26
CA ALA A 49 -0.19 -6.86 -3.90
C ALA A 49 0.92 -7.37 -2.97
N LEU A 50 1.73 -8.35 -3.42
CA LEU A 50 2.86 -8.86 -2.64
C LEU A 50 3.88 -7.75 -2.34
N HIS A 51 4.20 -6.93 -3.34
CA HIS A 51 5.12 -5.80 -3.19
C HIS A 51 4.58 -4.75 -2.21
N GLU A 52 3.28 -4.43 -2.23
CA GLU A 52 2.67 -3.50 -1.28
C GLU A 52 2.71 -4.03 0.17
N VAL A 53 2.45 -5.32 0.37
CA VAL A 53 2.56 -5.98 1.69
C VAL A 53 4.00 -5.94 2.20
N GLU A 54 4.96 -6.32 1.36
CA GLU A 54 6.38 -6.32 1.73
C GLU A 54 6.87 -4.91 2.08
N ASN A 55 6.54 -3.92 1.25
CA ASN A 55 6.92 -2.53 1.48
C ASN A 55 6.39 -1.99 2.80
N SER A 56 5.11 -2.24 3.11
CA SER A 56 4.50 -1.77 4.35
C SER A 56 5.06 -2.49 5.59
N LEU A 57 5.33 -3.80 5.52
CA LEU A 57 5.98 -4.54 6.60
C LEU A 57 7.40 -4.03 6.88
N VAL A 58 8.21 -3.89 5.84
CA VAL A 58 9.60 -3.42 5.97
C VAL A 58 9.61 -1.98 6.49
N ALA A 59 8.74 -1.11 5.95
CA ALA A 59 8.65 0.27 6.40
C ALA A 59 8.21 0.38 7.87
N ALA A 60 7.24 -0.43 8.31
CA ALA A 60 6.84 -0.48 9.72
C ALA A 60 8.00 -0.94 10.61
N ALA A 61 8.66 -2.05 10.28
CA ALA A 61 9.80 -2.56 11.05
C ALA A 61 10.95 -1.52 11.15
N ARG A 62 11.22 -0.79 10.06
CA ARG A 62 12.22 0.29 10.04
C ARG A 62 11.82 1.48 10.90
N GLU A 63 10.55 1.88 10.89
CA GLU A 63 10.06 2.95 11.76
C GLU A 63 10.09 2.56 13.23
N GLU A 64 9.85 1.28 13.57
CA GLU A 64 10.02 0.80 14.94
C GLU A 64 11.48 0.90 15.40
N GLU A 65 12.42 0.44 14.58
CA GLU A 65 13.86 0.57 14.84
C GLU A 65 14.27 2.05 15.00
N ARG A 66 13.83 2.91 14.07
CA ARG A 66 14.08 4.36 14.13
C ARG A 66 13.51 4.98 15.40
N GLY A 67 12.30 4.61 15.79
CA GLY A 67 11.65 5.09 17.01
C GLY A 67 12.43 4.72 18.28
N ARG A 68 13.05 3.54 18.33
CA ARG A 68 13.90 3.13 19.46
C ARG A 68 15.16 4.00 19.56
N GLU A 69 15.82 4.29 18.45
CA GLU A 69 17.00 5.17 18.45
C GLU A 69 16.63 6.62 18.81
N LEU A 70 15.50 7.12 18.31
CA LEU A 70 15.00 8.45 18.66
C LEU A 70 14.63 8.56 20.14
N ALA A 71 14.08 7.50 20.75
CA ALA A 71 13.84 7.47 22.19
C ALA A 71 15.14 7.56 23.00
N ARG A 72 16.24 6.96 22.53
CA ARG A 72 17.57 7.12 23.16
C ARG A 72 18.10 8.56 22.99
N ALA A 73 17.93 9.15 21.81
CA ALA A 73 18.31 10.53 21.55
C ALA A 73 17.53 11.52 22.44
N LEU A 74 16.22 11.29 22.62
CA LEU A 74 15.38 12.05 23.53
C LEU A 74 15.93 12.01 24.96
N ALA A 75 16.16 10.81 25.50
CA ALA A 75 16.71 10.64 26.85
C ALA A 75 18.10 11.28 27.02
N ALA A 76 18.93 11.31 25.96
CA ALA A 76 20.21 12.00 25.99
C ALA A 76 20.03 13.52 26.03
N ASN A 77 19.09 14.07 25.26
CA ASN A 77 18.80 15.50 25.23
C ASN A 77 18.10 15.99 26.51
N GLU A 78 17.29 15.16 27.17
CA GLU A 78 16.75 15.46 28.50
C GLU A 78 17.88 15.67 29.52
N LYS A 79 18.88 14.78 29.52
CA LYS A 79 20.08 14.91 30.37
C LYS A 79 20.92 16.14 30.00
N ALA A 80 21.05 16.43 28.71
CA ALA A 80 21.77 17.63 28.25
C ALA A 80 21.09 18.91 28.74
N LEU A 81 19.76 18.96 28.69
CA LEU A 81 18.99 20.09 29.22
C LEU A 81 19.13 20.22 30.74
N GLU A 82 19.09 19.11 31.47
CA GLU A 82 19.31 19.11 32.92
C GLU A 82 20.69 19.70 33.26
N LEU A 83 21.73 19.25 32.56
CA LEU A 83 23.10 19.72 32.75
C LEU A 83 23.26 21.20 32.39
N ALA A 84 22.76 21.63 31.22
CA ALA A 84 22.82 23.02 30.79
C ALA A 84 22.10 23.94 31.79
N THR A 85 20.94 23.52 32.29
CA THR A 85 20.18 24.26 33.30
C THR A 85 20.96 24.38 34.61
N ARG A 86 21.65 23.32 35.04
CA ARG A 86 22.50 23.35 36.24
C ARG A 86 23.67 24.30 36.08
N LEU A 87 24.41 24.18 34.98
CA LEU A 87 25.56 25.05 34.68
C LEU A 87 25.15 26.53 34.59
N TYR A 88 23.99 26.82 34.00
CA TYR A 88 23.45 28.18 33.94
C TYR A 88 23.13 28.72 35.35
N ARG A 89 22.49 27.91 36.21
CA ARG A 89 22.20 28.30 37.60
C ARG A 89 23.46 28.53 38.43
N GLU A 90 24.54 27.82 38.11
CA GLU A 90 25.86 27.99 38.72
C GLU A 90 26.68 29.13 38.09
N GLY A 91 26.15 29.80 37.05
CA GLY A 91 26.82 30.89 36.35
C GLY A 91 27.99 30.46 35.46
N GLN A 92 28.09 29.16 35.14
CA GLN A 92 29.18 28.60 34.33
C GLN A 92 28.94 28.74 32.82
N VAL A 93 27.69 28.88 32.39
CA VAL A 93 27.29 29.06 30.99
C VAL A 93 26.22 30.15 30.88
N ASP A 94 26.02 30.64 29.66
CA ASP A 94 24.95 31.58 29.35
C ASP A 94 23.58 30.87 29.22
N TYR A 95 22.52 31.67 29.20
CA TYR A 95 21.16 31.13 29.00
C TYR A 95 20.96 30.57 27.57
N LEU A 96 21.76 30.98 26.59
CA LEU A 96 21.70 30.45 25.23
C LEU A 96 21.99 28.94 25.22
N SER A 97 22.93 28.48 26.04
CA SER A 97 23.22 27.05 26.21
C SER A 97 22.00 26.23 26.67
N VAL A 98 21.14 26.82 27.51
CA VAL A 98 19.87 26.19 27.94
C VAL A 98 18.87 26.16 26.79
N LEU A 99 18.75 27.26 26.04
CA LEU A 99 17.84 27.35 24.90
C LEU A 99 18.22 26.37 23.78
N ASP A 100 19.51 26.20 23.51
CA ASP A 100 20.01 25.24 22.52
C ASP A 100 19.74 23.79 22.95
N ALA A 101 19.86 23.49 24.24
CA ALA A 101 19.50 22.18 24.78
C ALA A 101 17.98 21.94 24.70
N GLN A 102 17.14 22.93 25.02
CA GLN A 102 15.69 22.85 24.85
C GLN A 102 15.29 22.62 23.40
N ARG A 103 15.92 23.34 22.46
CA ARG A 103 15.69 23.18 21.02
C ARG A 103 16.03 21.77 20.56
N SER A 104 17.16 21.22 21.03
CA SER A 104 17.61 19.87 20.67
C SER A 104 16.68 18.79 21.26
N LEU A 105 16.21 18.98 22.50
CA LEU A 105 15.21 18.13 23.13
C LEU A 105 13.92 18.11 22.31
N HIS A 106 13.38 19.29 22.00
CA HIS A 106 12.13 19.42 21.26
C HIS A 106 12.22 18.82 19.85
N ALA A 107 13.34 19.02 19.15
CA ALA A 107 13.57 18.38 17.86
C ALA A 107 13.55 16.84 17.94
N SER A 108 13.99 16.27 19.06
CA SER A 108 13.95 14.80 19.28
C SER A 108 12.55 14.31 19.63
N GLU A 109 11.79 15.09 20.41
CA GLU A 109 10.37 14.82 20.69
C GLU A 109 9.56 14.77 19.39
N ASP A 110 9.70 15.80 18.55
CA ASP A 110 9.02 15.90 17.26
C ASP A 110 9.41 14.75 16.33
N ALA A 111 10.71 14.43 16.24
CA ALA A 111 11.18 13.33 15.41
C ALA A 111 10.60 11.97 15.87
N LEU A 112 10.52 11.73 17.19
CA LEU A 112 9.93 10.52 17.75
C LEU A 112 8.42 10.46 17.49
N ALA A 113 7.71 11.57 17.65
CA ALA A 113 6.29 11.67 17.34
C ALA A 113 6.02 11.38 15.87
N GLN A 114 6.82 11.95 14.96
CA GLN A 114 6.73 11.68 13.53
C GLN A 114 7.01 10.20 13.20
N SER A 115 7.96 9.57 13.88
CA SER A 115 8.25 8.13 13.71
C SER A 115 7.08 7.25 14.12
N ARG A 116 6.46 7.54 15.27
CA ARG A 116 5.25 6.83 15.71
C ARG A 116 4.09 7.03 14.74
N HIS A 117 3.93 8.24 14.22
CA HIS A 117 2.91 8.55 13.21
C HIS A 117 3.13 7.76 11.92
N ASN A 118 4.35 7.77 11.38
CA ASN A 118 4.72 7.02 10.19
C ASN A 118 4.50 5.51 10.41
N HIS A 119 4.91 4.97 11.55
CA HIS A 119 4.68 3.57 11.91
C HIS A 119 3.19 3.20 11.83
N ALA A 120 2.32 4.03 12.41
CA ALA A 120 0.88 3.82 12.34
C ALA A 120 0.33 3.85 10.90
N ILE A 121 0.82 4.78 10.06
CA ILE A 121 0.47 4.83 8.63
C ILE A 121 0.89 3.52 7.92
N GLN A 122 2.09 3.00 8.20
CA GLN A 122 2.54 1.76 7.57
C GLN A 122 1.70 0.55 7.99
N LEU A 123 1.24 0.50 9.24
CA LEU A 123 0.31 -0.54 9.70
C LEU A 123 -1.06 -0.44 9.00
N ILE A 124 -1.56 0.77 8.76
CA ILE A 124 -2.79 0.99 7.99
C ILE A 124 -2.58 0.57 6.52
N ALA A 125 -1.44 0.90 5.93
CA ALA A 125 -1.09 0.50 4.57
C ALA A 125 -1.00 -1.02 4.44
N LEU A 126 -0.39 -1.69 5.43
CA LEU A 126 -0.35 -3.15 5.52
C LEU A 126 -1.74 -3.75 5.60
N PHE A 127 -2.60 -3.21 6.47
CA PHE A 127 -3.99 -3.66 6.58
C PHE A 127 -4.73 -3.54 5.25
N LYS A 128 -4.55 -2.42 4.53
CA LYS A 128 -5.11 -2.22 3.19
C LYS A 128 -4.55 -3.25 2.19
N ALA A 129 -3.24 -3.45 2.15
CA ALA A 129 -2.57 -4.37 1.22
C ALA A 129 -2.98 -5.84 1.45
N LEU A 130 -3.28 -6.21 2.69
CA LEU A 130 -3.83 -7.53 3.05
C LEU A 130 -5.33 -7.69 2.73
N GLY A 131 -5.96 -6.67 2.12
CA GLY A 131 -7.37 -6.73 1.74
C GLY A 131 -8.32 -6.22 2.82
N GLY A 132 -7.89 -5.37 3.75
CA GLY A 132 -8.78 -4.48 4.53
C GLY A 132 -9.88 -5.14 5.37
N GLY A 133 -9.85 -6.47 5.56
CA GLY A 133 -10.87 -7.23 6.28
C GLY A 133 -12.11 -7.63 5.45
N TRP A 134 -12.03 -7.72 4.11
CA TRP A 134 -13.13 -8.24 3.31
C TRP A 134 -13.46 -9.69 3.69
N GLN A 135 -14.54 -9.87 4.47
CA GLN A 135 -15.29 -11.12 4.53
C GLN A 135 -16.25 -11.09 3.34
N GLU A 136 -15.93 -11.82 2.28
CA GLU A 136 -16.95 -12.21 1.30
C GLU A 136 -17.98 -13.06 2.06
N GLU A 137 -19.16 -12.50 2.34
CA GLU A 137 -20.35 -13.32 2.55
C GLU A 137 -20.60 -14.06 1.22
N LEU A 138 -20.10 -15.30 1.15
CA LEU A 138 -20.43 -16.29 0.14
C LEU A 138 -21.85 -16.84 0.38
#